data_AF-A0A1I8G079-F1
#
_entry.id   AF-A0A1I8G079-F1
#
_cell.length_a   1.000
_cell.length_b   1.000
_cell.length_c   1.000
_cell.angle_alpha   90.00
_cell.angle_beta   90.00
_cell.angle_gamma   90.00
#
_symmetry.space_group_name_H-M   'P 1'
#
loop_
_entity.id
_entity.type
_entity.pdbx_description
1 polymer ?
#
loop_
_entity_poly.entity_id
_entity_poly.type
_entity_poly.pdbx_seq_one_letter_code
_entity_poly.pdbx_strand_id
1 'polypeptide(L)'
;ATVYAFPKESNEYGLWVQAIPNNLKVQNPSKFMGICQKHWPEGAPMKQVKRFARPKHPPSIFATTPKSAMQLICASNSRNATQRGVLLTQRGQFKDELEPFNEADRIGSWPTFTQKAPTLEFVSNGQWLLQLNESEVHFYIIQDRKIQASLMVQDNFC
;
A
#
# COMPACT_ATOMS: atom_id res chain seq x y z
N ALA A 1 -30.19 16.68 5.93
CA ALA A 1 -28.88 16.16 5.50
C ALA A 1 -28.15 17.27 4.76
N THR A 2 -26.92 17.59 5.16
CA THR A 2 -26.13 18.65 4.52
C THR A 2 -25.59 18.16 3.18
N VAL A 3 -25.79 18.94 2.12
CA VAL A 3 -25.30 18.66 0.77
C VAL A 3 -24.33 19.76 0.38
N TYR A 4 -23.12 19.39 -0.03
CA TYR A 4 -22.10 20.33 -0.48
C TYR A 4 -22.07 20.38 -2.01
N ALA A 5 -22.22 21.59 -2.56
CA ALA A 5 -22.04 21.82 -3.99
C ALA A 5 -20.56 21.68 -4.38
N PHE A 6 -20.31 21.38 -5.66
CA PHE A 6 -18.96 21.27 -6.19
C PHE A 6 -18.20 22.62 -6.11
N PRO A 7 -16.86 22.59 -5.90
CA PRO A 7 -16.02 23.78 -5.91
C PRO A 7 -16.09 24.53 -7.24
N LYS A 8 -15.90 25.86 -7.21
CA LYS A 8 -15.77 26.69 -8.43
C LYS A 8 -14.35 26.74 -8.97
N GLU A 9 -13.36 26.54 -8.10
CA GLU A 9 -11.95 26.55 -8.46
C GLU A 9 -11.64 25.29 -9.30
N SER A 10 -11.07 25.46 -10.49
CA SER A 10 -10.84 24.38 -11.46
C SER A 10 -10.07 23.20 -10.86
N ASN A 11 -9.03 23.48 -10.07
CA ASN A 11 -8.18 22.47 -9.45
C ASN A 11 -8.94 21.65 -8.39
N GLU A 12 -9.64 22.33 -7.47
CA GLU A 12 -10.43 21.65 -6.43
C GLU A 12 -11.63 20.89 -7.04
N TYR A 13 -12.25 21.46 -8.07
CA TYR A 13 -13.34 20.83 -8.82
C TYR A 13 -12.89 19.50 -9.44
N GLY A 14 -11.75 19.49 -10.14
CA GLY A 14 -11.20 18.28 -10.75
C GLY A 14 -10.95 17.18 -9.72
N LEU A 15 -10.38 17.53 -8.55
CA LEU A 15 -10.15 16.57 -7.46
C LEU A 15 -11.45 15.97 -6.92
N TRP A 16 -12.50 16.79 -6.76
CA TRP A 16 -13.80 16.31 -6.29
C TRP A 16 -14.49 15.39 -7.29
N VAL A 17 -14.40 15.71 -8.58
CA VAL A 17 -14.96 14.86 -9.65
C VAL A 17 -14.21 13.53 -9.74
N GLN A 18 -12.88 13.53 -9.66
CA GLN A 18 -12.05 12.32 -9.69
C GLN A 18 -12.30 11.41 -8.48
N ALA A 19 -12.58 11.99 -7.31
CA ALA A 19 -12.87 11.20 -6.11
C ALA A 19 -14.19 10.42 -6.18
N ILE A 20 -15.07 10.74 -7.13
CA ILE A 20 -16.33 10.02 -7.32
C ILE A 20 -16.06 8.71 -8.03
N PRO A 21 -16.53 7.57 -7.49
CA PRO A 21 -16.41 6.27 -8.13
C PRO A 21 -16.91 6.23 -9.58
N ASN A 22 -16.15 5.55 -10.45
CA ASN A 22 -16.42 5.49 -11.90
C ASN A 22 -17.80 4.88 -12.25
N ASN A 23 -18.33 3.99 -11.40
CA ASN A 23 -19.64 3.37 -11.59
C ASN A 23 -20.79 4.37 -11.46
N LEU A 24 -20.58 5.53 -10.82
CA LEU A 24 -21.60 6.57 -10.68
C LEU A 24 -21.69 7.50 -11.91
N LYS A 25 -20.79 7.35 -12.90
CA LYS A 25 -20.79 8.07 -14.20
C LYS A 25 -21.00 9.59 -14.09
N VAL A 26 -20.41 10.24 -13.08
CA VAL A 26 -20.50 11.70 -12.89
C VAL A 26 -19.35 12.39 -13.64
N GLN A 27 -19.45 12.48 -14.98
CA GLN A 27 -18.39 13.10 -15.79
C GLN A 27 -18.53 14.62 -15.90
N ASN A 28 -19.73 15.18 -15.69
CA ASN A 28 -20.01 16.62 -15.75
C ASN A 28 -21.13 17.00 -14.75
N PRO A 29 -20.81 17.15 -13.45
CA PRO A 29 -21.81 17.54 -12.47
C PRO A 29 -22.40 18.92 -12.79
N SER A 30 -23.73 19.00 -12.82
CA SER A 30 -24.43 20.27 -13.06
C SER A 30 -24.33 21.20 -11.83
N LYS A 31 -24.66 22.49 -12.01
CA LYS A 31 -24.68 23.48 -10.91
C LYS A 31 -25.63 23.12 -9.75
N PHE A 32 -26.58 22.22 -9.99
CA PHE A 32 -27.57 21.77 -9.01
C PHE A 32 -27.17 20.46 -8.32
N MET A 33 -26.08 19.83 -8.76
CA MET A 33 -25.56 18.61 -8.14
C MET A 33 -24.69 18.94 -6.94
N GLY A 34 -24.77 18.09 -5.94
CA GLY A 34 -23.95 18.17 -4.73
C GLY A 34 -23.80 16.81 -4.08
N ILE A 35 -22.90 16.75 -3.12
CA ILE A 35 -22.49 15.50 -2.46
C ILE A 35 -22.90 15.58 -0.99
N CYS A 36 -23.59 14.54 -0.52
CA CYS A 36 -24.04 14.46 0.87
C CYS A 36 -22.84 14.36 1.84
N GLN A 37 -22.97 14.99 3.02
CA GLN A 37 -21.93 14.97 4.07
C GLN A 37 -21.47 13.56 4.47
N LYS A 38 -22.33 12.54 4.34
CA LYS A 38 -22.01 11.13 4.63
C LYS A 38 -20.82 10.57 3.82
N HIS A 39 -20.42 11.26 2.75
CA HIS A 39 -19.28 10.87 1.93
C HIS A 39 -17.93 11.36 2.47
N TRP A 40 -17.92 12.00 3.64
CA TRP A 40 -16.72 12.41 4.36
C TRP A 40 -16.67 11.75 5.75
N PRO A 41 -15.46 11.50 6.29
CA PRO A 41 -15.31 11.03 7.65
C PRO A 41 -15.79 12.08 8.66
N GLU A 42 -16.22 11.63 9.83
CA GLU A 42 -16.53 12.52 10.94
C GLU A 42 -15.28 13.33 11.33
N GLY A 43 -15.44 14.63 11.52
CA GLY A 43 -14.33 15.54 11.81
C GLY A 43 -13.49 15.95 10.59
N ALA A 44 -13.93 15.67 9.35
CA ALA A 44 -13.24 16.15 8.15
C ALA A 44 -12.97 17.67 8.21
N PRO A 45 -11.74 18.12 7.88
CA PRO A 45 -11.39 19.53 7.99
C PRO A 45 -12.21 20.36 7.00
N MET A 46 -12.76 21.47 7.50
CA MET A 46 -13.65 22.36 6.76
C MET A 46 -12.93 23.67 6.38
N LYS A 47 -13.10 24.13 5.14
CA LYS A 47 -12.69 25.44 4.63
C LYS A 47 -13.90 26.38 4.65
N GLN A 48 -13.73 27.57 5.21
CA GLN A 48 -14.75 28.63 5.13
C GLN A 48 -14.78 29.21 3.71
N VAL A 49 -15.95 29.22 3.10
CA VAL A 49 -16.20 29.78 1.78
C VAL A 49 -17.35 30.78 1.89
N LYS A 50 -16.99 32.05 1.98
CA LYS A 50 -17.91 33.17 2.24
C LYS A 50 -18.66 32.97 3.56
N ARG A 51 -19.95 32.63 3.48
CA ARG A 51 -20.87 32.46 4.62
C ARG A 51 -21.08 31.00 5.03
N PHE A 52 -20.46 30.06 4.32
CA PHE A 52 -20.67 28.63 4.53
C PHE A 52 -19.34 27.89 4.74
N ALA A 53 -19.36 26.84 5.55
CA ALA A 53 -18.26 25.89 5.66
C ALA A 53 -18.45 24.74 4.66
N ARG A 54 -17.36 24.28 4.05
CA ARG A 54 -17.36 23.08 3.19
C ARG A 54 -16.12 22.23 3.45
N PRO A 55 -16.13 20.93 3.14
CA PRO A 55 -14.95 20.09 3.27
C PRO A 55 -13.77 20.64 2.46
N LYS A 56 -12.57 20.58 3.05
CA LYS A 56 -11.31 20.95 2.39
C LYS A 56 -10.91 19.88 1.36
N HIS A 57 -11.06 18.62 1.74
CA HIS A 57 -10.70 17.47 0.90
C HIS A 57 -11.90 16.95 0.13
N PRO A 58 -11.68 16.30 -1.04
CA PRO A 58 -12.74 15.63 -1.78
C PRO A 58 -13.37 14.47 -0.97
N PRO A 59 -14.57 14.00 -1.34
CA PRO A 59 -15.24 12.90 -0.65
C PRO A 59 -14.42 11.61 -0.75
N SER A 60 -14.48 10.77 0.29
CA SER A 60 -13.70 9.53 0.37
C SER A 60 -14.51 8.30 0.76
N ILE A 61 -15.75 8.47 1.24
CA ILE A 61 -16.58 7.38 1.74
C ILE A 61 -17.69 7.07 0.75
N PHE A 62 -17.68 5.86 0.18
CA PHE A 62 -18.72 5.35 -0.70
C PHE A 62 -19.05 3.90 -0.31
N ALA A 63 -20.10 3.71 0.50
CA ALA A 63 -20.42 2.43 1.13
C ALA A 63 -20.67 1.27 0.15
N THR A 64 -21.14 1.57 -1.06
CA THR A 64 -21.48 0.58 -2.09
C THR A 64 -20.33 0.31 -3.06
N THR A 65 -19.17 0.93 -2.88
CA THR A 65 -18.04 0.83 -3.80
C THR A 65 -16.98 -0.11 -3.22
N PRO A 66 -16.62 -1.21 -3.91
CA PRO A 66 -15.52 -2.07 -3.50
C PRO A 66 -14.24 -1.24 -3.31
N LYS A 67 -13.43 -1.56 -2.29
CA LYS A 67 -12.16 -0.83 -2.04
C LYS A 67 -11.25 -0.79 -3.27
N SER A 68 -11.30 -1.82 -4.13
CA SER A 68 -10.56 -1.89 -5.40
C SER A 68 -10.99 -0.86 -6.45
N ALA A 69 -12.21 -0.31 -6.35
CA ALA A 69 -12.75 0.68 -7.26
C ALA A 69 -12.65 2.13 -6.72
N MET A 70 -12.12 2.30 -5.50
CA MET A 70 -11.83 3.63 -4.96
C MET A 70 -10.58 4.20 -5.63
N GLN A 71 -10.70 5.39 -6.22
CA GLN A 71 -9.54 6.08 -6.76
C GLN A 71 -8.64 6.54 -5.60
N LEU A 72 -7.36 6.18 -5.64
CA LEU A 72 -6.36 6.71 -4.70
C LEU A 72 -6.18 8.21 -4.99
N ILE A 73 -6.88 9.03 -4.21
CA ILE A 73 -6.86 10.51 -4.31
C ILE A 73 -5.45 11.07 -4.03
N CYS A 74 -4.64 10.30 -3.31
CA CYS A 74 -3.24 10.57 -3.08
C CYS A 74 -2.42 9.34 -3.52
N ALA A 75 -2.13 9.22 -4.81
CA ALA A 75 -0.85 8.60 -5.14
C ALA A 75 0.21 9.59 -4.64
N SER A 76 0.78 9.35 -3.45
CA SER A 76 1.89 10.14 -2.91
C SER A 76 3.07 10.20 -3.88
N ASN A 77 3.11 9.24 -4.79
CA ASN A 77 4.07 9.16 -5.86
C ASN A 77 3.35 9.62 -7.14
N SER A 78 3.76 10.78 -7.65
CA SER A 78 3.58 11.12 -9.05
C SER A 78 3.95 9.87 -9.86
N ARG A 79 2.96 9.24 -10.50
CA ARG A 79 3.25 8.18 -11.47
C ARG A 79 4.07 8.84 -12.56
N ASN A 80 5.34 8.48 -12.66
CA ASN A 80 6.25 9.07 -13.62
C ASN A 80 5.71 8.75 -15.02
N ALA A 81 5.06 9.71 -15.66
CA ALA A 81 4.33 9.48 -16.92
C ALA A 81 5.27 9.01 -18.05
N THR A 82 6.55 9.32 -17.94
CA THR A 82 7.65 8.84 -18.81
C THR A 82 7.98 7.36 -18.65
N GLN A 83 7.54 6.69 -17.58
CA GLN A 83 7.72 5.24 -17.39
C GLN A 83 6.50 4.41 -17.83
N ARG A 84 5.46 5.05 -18.39
CA ARG A 84 4.26 4.33 -18.83
C ARG A 84 4.50 3.71 -20.20
N GLY A 85 4.79 2.41 -20.21
CA GLY A 85 5.07 1.65 -21.42
C GLY A 85 6.51 1.84 -21.87
N VAL A 86 7.41 1.01 -21.34
CA VAL A 86 8.79 0.94 -21.80
C VAL A 86 8.75 0.53 -23.27
N LEU A 87 9.11 1.45 -24.18
CA LEU A 87 9.29 1.17 -25.60
C LEU A 87 10.26 -0.01 -25.74
N LEU A 88 10.12 -0.85 -26.77
CA LEU A 88 10.98 -2.02 -26.96
C LEU A 88 12.49 -1.66 -26.93
N THR A 89 12.81 -0.45 -27.42
CA THR A 89 14.16 0.16 -27.44
C THR A 89 14.64 0.71 -26.09
N GLN A 90 13.75 0.86 -25.10
CA GLN A 90 14.05 1.28 -23.74
C GLN A 90 14.09 0.10 -22.75
N ARG A 91 13.69 -1.10 -23.19
CA ARG A 91 13.78 -2.33 -22.38
C ARG A 91 15.26 -2.71 -22.22
N GLY A 92 15.70 -2.92 -20.97
CA GLY A 92 17.09 -3.25 -20.65
C GLY A 92 18.07 -2.06 -20.64
N GLN A 93 17.61 -0.82 -20.83
CA GLN A 93 18.45 0.37 -20.68
C GLN A 93 18.73 0.73 -19.22
N PHE A 94 17.77 0.44 -18.34
CA PHE A 94 17.93 0.60 -16.90
C PHE A 94 18.37 -0.74 -16.32
N LYS A 95 19.31 -0.69 -15.37
CA LYS A 95 19.67 -1.88 -14.58
C LYS A 95 18.40 -2.38 -13.90
N ASP A 96 18.06 -3.63 -14.18
CA ASP A 96 16.95 -4.34 -13.55
C ASP A 96 17.11 -4.32 -12.01
N GLU A 97 15.99 -4.28 -11.30
CA GLU A 97 15.91 -4.40 -9.84
C GLU A 97 16.26 -5.82 -9.36
N LEU A 98 16.37 -6.80 -10.26
CA LEU A 98 16.79 -8.17 -9.97
C LEU A 98 18.16 -8.24 -9.29
N GLU A 99 19.12 -7.40 -9.69
CA GLU A 99 20.45 -7.38 -9.09
C GLU A 99 20.42 -6.86 -7.63
N PRO A 100 19.83 -5.68 -7.33
CA PRO A 100 19.58 -5.24 -5.95
C PRO A 100 18.77 -6.25 -5.12
N PHE A 101 17.77 -6.90 -5.73
CA PHE A 101 16.95 -7.90 -5.06
C PHE A 101 17.79 -9.12 -4.66
N ASN A 102 18.55 -9.69 -5.60
CA ASN A 102 19.45 -10.81 -5.34
C ASN A 102 20.52 -10.46 -4.31
N GLU A 103 21.05 -9.24 -4.34
CA GLU A 103 22.05 -8.78 -3.37
C GLU A 103 21.46 -8.66 -1.95
N ALA A 104 20.21 -8.19 -1.83
CA ALA A 104 19.52 -8.10 -0.55
C ALA A 104 19.17 -9.47 0.04
N ASP A 105 18.79 -10.44 -0.80
CA ASP A 105 18.41 -11.80 -0.40
C ASP A 105 19.62 -12.71 -0.18
N ARG A 106 20.81 -12.31 -0.67
CA ARG A 106 22.03 -13.10 -0.53
C ARG A 106 22.48 -13.21 0.92
N ILE A 107 22.63 -14.45 1.38
CA ILE A 107 23.25 -14.79 2.66
C ILE A 107 24.69 -15.20 2.39
N GLY A 108 25.61 -14.25 2.55
CA GLY A 108 27.00 -14.42 2.13
C GLY A 108 27.90 -15.21 3.07
N SER A 109 27.46 -15.48 4.31
CA SER A 109 28.26 -16.24 5.29
C SER A 109 27.40 -16.80 6.42
N TRP A 110 27.88 -17.87 7.08
CA TRP A 110 27.24 -18.45 8.26
C TRP A 110 27.03 -17.45 9.41
N PRO A 111 28.01 -16.59 9.79
CA PRO A 111 27.76 -15.56 10.81
C PRO A 111 26.66 -14.57 10.44
N THR A 112 26.55 -14.19 9.16
CA THR A 112 25.46 -13.31 8.70
C THR A 112 24.11 -13.99 8.83
N PHE A 113 24.04 -15.29 8.53
CA PHE A 113 22.82 -16.07 8.67
C PHE A 113 22.36 -16.20 10.11
N THR A 114 23.25 -16.61 11.01
CA THR A 114 22.92 -16.80 12.43
C THR A 114 22.51 -15.47 13.09
N GLN A 115 23.09 -14.35 12.66
CA GLN A 115 22.67 -13.02 13.10
C GLN A 115 21.27 -12.63 12.58
N LYS A 116 20.93 -12.98 11.33
CA LYS A 116 19.63 -12.66 10.71
C LYS A 116 18.51 -13.62 11.12
N ALA A 117 18.81 -14.88 11.41
CA ALA A 117 17.81 -15.92 11.68
C ALA A 117 16.78 -15.55 12.77
N PRO A 118 17.14 -14.92 13.90
CA PRO A 118 16.18 -14.47 14.91
C PRO A 118 15.26 -13.34 14.44
N THR A 119 15.68 -12.57 13.42
CA THR A 119 14.93 -11.42 12.89
C THR A 119 13.94 -11.79 11.79
N LEU A 120 13.97 -13.05 11.32
CA LEU A 120 13.06 -13.52 10.30
C LEU A 120 11.61 -13.41 10.80
N GLU A 121 10.72 -12.91 9.95
CA GLU A 121 9.33 -12.59 10.33
C GLU A 121 8.60 -13.77 10.99
N PHE A 122 8.79 -14.98 10.49
CA PHE A 122 8.13 -16.17 11.01
C PHE A 122 8.71 -16.64 12.37
N VAL A 123 9.92 -16.20 12.74
CA VAL A 123 10.51 -16.41 14.07
C VAL A 123 10.08 -15.27 15.01
N SER A 124 10.18 -14.02 14.57
CA SER A 124 9.84 -12.84 15.38
C SER A 124 8.35 -12.74 15.70
N ASN A 125 7.48 -13.23 14.82
CA ASN A 125 6.05 -13.36 15.05
C ASN A 125 5.67 -14.59 15.91
N GLY A 126 6.65 -15.39 16.34
CA GLY A 126 6.46 -16.53 17.25
C GLY A 126 5.81 -17.76 16.61
N GLN A 127 5.73 -17.83 15.27
CA GLN A 127 5.16 -19.00 14.57
C GLN A 127 6.13 -20.18 14.57
N TRP A 128 7.43 -19.90 14.56
CA TRP A 128 8.49 -20.90 14.61
C TRP A 128 9.39 -20.66 15.81
N LEU A 129 9.79 -21.74 16.47
CA LEU A 129 10.85 -21.71 17.46
C LEU A 129 12.20 -21.86 16.77
N LEU A 130 13.18 -21.12 17.27
CA LEU A 130 14.55 -21.10 16.76
C LEU A 130 15.51 -21.67 17.81
N GLN A 131 16.38 -22.58 17.38
CA GLN A 131 17.51 -23.06 18.15
C GLN A 131 18.79 -22.85 17.33
N LEU A 132 19.73 -22.09 17.91
CA LEU A 132 21.03 -21.79 17.31
C LEU A 132 22.09 -22.68 17.96
N ASN A 133 22.81 -23.46 17.15
CA ASN A 133 24.02 -24.19 17.56
C ASN A 133 25.22 -23.64 16.75
N GLU A 134 26.43 -24.09 17.08
CA GLU A 134 27.67 -23.57 16.44
C GLU A 134 27.71 -23.85 14.92
N SER A 135 27.30 -25.04 14.50
CA SER A 135 27.36 -25.52 13.10
C SER A 135 25.99 -25.77 12.46
N GLU A 136 24.90 -25.53 13.18
CA GLU A 136 23.55 -25.77 12.69
C GLU A 136 22.53 -24.83 13.34
N VAL A 137 21.46 -24.55 12.60
CA VAL A 137 20.30 -23.79 13.06
C VAL A 137 19.06 -24.62 12.80
N HIS A 138 18.23 -24.78 13.84
CA HIS A 138 16.97 -25.50 13.76
C HIS A 138 15.79 -24.56 13.93
N PHE A 139 14.80 -24.73 13.06
CA PHE A 139 13.50 -24.09 13.14
C PHE A 139 12.43 -25.15 13.37
N TYR A 140 11.52 -24.91 14.31
CA TYR A 140 10.44 -25.84 14.65
C TYR A 140 9.07 -25.16 14.60
N ILE A 141 8.09 -25.82 13.98
CA ILE A 141 6.67 -25.56 14.22
C ILE A 141 6.20 -26.56 15.27
N ILE A 142 5.69 -26.07 16.39
CA ILE A 142 5.12 -26.91 17.46
C ILE A 142 3.62 -26.63 17.56
N GLN A 143 2.82 -27.69 17.45
CA GLN A 143 1.38 -27.66 17.67
C GLN A 143 1.01 -28.79 18.62
N ASP A 144 0.18 -28.52 19.63
CA ASP A 144 -0.26 -29.52 20.63
C ASP A 144 0.90 -30.31 21.29
N ARG A 145 2.00 -29.61 21.59
CA ARG A 145 3.25 -30.18 22.15
C ARG A 145 3.93 -31.24 21.27
N LYS A 146 3.61 -31.27 19.98
CA LYS A 146 4.28 -32.11 18.97
C LYS A 146 4.94 -31.23 17.93
N ILE A 147 6.11 -31.66 17.45
CA ILE A 147 6.76 -31.02 16.30
C ILE A 147 5.93 -31.39 15.06
N GLN A 148 5.34 -30.38 14.44
CA GLN A 148 4.58 -30.53 13.19
C GLN A 148 5.52 -30.46 11.99
N ALA A 149 6.51 -29.57 12.05
CA ALA A 149 7.53 -29.41 11.03
C ALA A 149 8.85 -28.98 11.66
N SER A 150 9.95 -29.41 11.05
CA SER A 150 11.31 -28.99 11.43
C SER A 150 12.11 -28.68 10.18
N LEU A 151 12.89 -27.61 10.23
CA LEU A 151 13.85 -27.24 9.19
C LEU A 151 15.21 -27.06 9.85
N MET A 152 16.22 -27.73 9.30
CA MET A 152 17.60 -27.65 9.77
C MET A 152 18.45 -27.04 8.66
N VAL A 153 19.27 -26.06 9.02
CA VAL A 153 20.27 -25.44 8.14
C VAL A 153 21.63 -25.68 8.76
N GLN A 154 22.56 -26.25 8.01
CA GLN A 154 23.93 -26.52 8.43
C GLN A 154 24.88 -25.42 7.94
N ASP A 155 26.03 -25.24 8.58
CA ASP A 155 27.03 -24.23 8.22
C ASP A 155 27.71 -24.40 6.85
N ASN A 156 27.38 -25.47 6.12
CA ASN A 156 27.97 -25.85 4.85
C ASN A 156 27.26 -25.29 3.60
N PHE A 157 26.35 -24.32 3.72
CA PHE A 157 25.55 -23.82 2.57
C PHE A 157 26.24 -22.78 1.67
N CYS A 158 27.57 -22.65 1.70
CA CYS A 158 28.32 -21.70 0.84
C CYS A 158 28.94 -22.36 -0.40
#